data_AF-A0A841KFW1-F1
#
_entry.id   AF-A0A841KFW1-F1
#
_cell.length_a   1.000
_cell.length_b   1.000
_cell.length_c   1.000
_cell.angle_alpha   90.00
_cell.angle_beta   90.00
_cell.angle_gamma   90.00
#
_symmetry.space_group_name_H-M   'P 1'
#
loop_
_entity.id
_entity.type
_entity.pdbx_description
1 polymer ?
#
loop_
_entity_poly.entity_id
_entity_poly.type
_entity_poly.pdbx_seq_one_letter_code
_entity_poly.pdbx_strand_id
1 'polypeptide(L)'
;MVRESAEVRREKQRLRQRAYRARKRNERMPSYEDLARAALDVALTYNLKHGRHQQLLDLLEAVRRRLREIGFHERDTTAIWFELEDRYQRGWTMLRPRRSIAEMEAEGRHDAGDTG
;
A
#
# COMPACT_ATOMS: atom_id res chain seq x y z
N MET A 1 8.32 13.15 40.28
CA MET A 1 7.63 13.02 38.97
C MET A 1 7.40 11.55 38.68
N VAL A 2 6.14 11.10 38.72
CA VAL A 2 5.78 9.72 38.39
C VAL A 2 6.07 9.48 36.91
N ARG A 3 7.08 8.66 36.60
CA ARG A 3 7.40 8.27 35.22
C ARG A 3 6.25 7.44 34.69
N GLU A 4 5.57 7.98 33.68
CA GLU A 4 4.49 7.28 33.00
C GLU A 4 5.01 5.94 32.44
N SER A 5 4.38 4.83 32.84
CA SER A 5 4.74 3.48 32.41
C SER A 5 4.88 3.41 30.89
N ALA A 6 5.87 2.67 30.39
CA ALA A 6 6.08 2.45 28.95
C ALA A 6 4.81 1.92 28.24
N GLU A 7 3.96 1.21 28.97
CA GLU A 7 2.71 0.65 28.50
C GLU A 7 1.65 1.74 28.25
N VAL A 8 1.50 2.69 29.18
CA VAL A 8 0.62 3.85 29.04
C VAL A 8 1.04 4.73 27.86
N ARG A 9 2.36 4.88 27.62
CA ARG A 9 2.87 5.62 26.46
C ARG A 9 2.56 4.90 25.13
N ARG A 10 2.74 3.58 25.06
CA ARG A 10 2.40 2.78 23.86
C ARG A 10 0.90 2.82 23.56
N GLU A 11 0.06 2.74 24.58
CA GLU A 11 -1.38 2.80 24.41
C GLU A 11 -1.85 4.18 23.92
N LYS A 12 -1.33 5.27 24.49
CA LYS A 12 -1.57 6.62 23.99
C LYS A 12 -1.12 6.78 22.54
N GLN A 13 0.04 6.23 22.18
CA GLN A 13 0.54 6.26 20.80
C GLN A 13 -0.37 5.48 19.84
N ARG A 14 -0.84 4.29 20.25
CA ARG A 14 -1.78 3.46 19.48
C ARG A 14 -3.10 4.18 19.24
N LEU A 15 -3.65 4.83 20.27
CA LEU A 15 -4.88 5.63 20.18
C LEU A 15 -4.70 6.83 19.23
N ARG A 16 -3.58 7.57 19.34
CA ARG A 16 -3.25 8.67 18.42
C ARG A 16 -3.13 8.20 16.98
N GLN A 17 -2.43 7.08 16.73
CA GLN A 17 -2.30 6.52 15.40
C GLN A 17 -3.64 6.05 14.84
N ARG A 18 -4.52 5.47 15.66
CA ARG A 18 -5.87 5.07 15.26
C ARG A 18 -6.71 6.28 14.88
N ALA A 19 -6.70 7.34 15.67
CA ALA A 19 -7.40 8.60 15.40
C ALA A 19 -6.85 9.29 14.15
N TYR A 20 -5.53 9.32 13.97
CA TYR A 20 -4.89 9.85 12.77
C TYR A 20 -5.29 9.07 11.52
N ARG A 21 -5.25 7.73 11.56
CA ARG A 21 -5.72 6.88 10.46
C ARG A 21 -7.21 7.07 10.18
N ALA A 22 -8.04 7.26 11.21
CA ALA A 22 -9.46 7.56 11.03
C ALA A 22 -9.67 8.91 10.35
N ARG A 23 -8.96 9.95 10.78
CA ARG A 23 -9.00 11.28 10.15
C ARG A 23 -8.54 11.23 8.69
N LYS A 24 -7.42 10.55 8.41
CA LYS A 24 -6.92 10.35 7.03
C LYS A 24 -7.88 9.56 6.14
N ARG A 25 -8.59 8.57 6.69
CA ARG A 25 -9.68 7.88 5.96
C ARG A 25 -10.84 8.82 5.64
N ASN A 26 -11.21 9.72 6.57
CA ASN A 26 -12.23 10.73 6.34
C ASN A 26 -11.77 11.79 5.32
N GLU A 27 -10.50 12.18 5.36
CA GLU A 27 -9.84 13.04 4.36
C GLU A 27 -9.56 12.30 3.03
N ARG A 28 -9.96 11.02 2.91
CA ARG A 28 -9.75 10.15 1.73
C ARG A 28 -8.32 10.07 1.20
N MET A 29 -7.35 10.43 2.04
CA MET A 29 -5.95 10.42 1.64
C MET A 29 -5.46 8.96 1.59
N PRO A 30 -4.80 8.53 0.49
CA PRO A 30 -4.23 7.19 0.44
C PRO A 30 -3.21 7.02 1.57
N SER A 31 -3.22 5.87 2.22
CA SER A 31 -2.14 5.49 3.12
C SER A 31 -0.87 5.17 2.33
N TYR A 32 0.29 5.14 3.00
CA TYR A 32 1.53 4.68 2.35
C TYR A 32 1.40 3.26 1.77
N GLU A 33 0.61 2.41 2.43
CA GLU A 33 0.32 1.07 1.94
C GLU A 33 -0.58 1.09 0.70
N ASP A 34 -1.57 1.99 0.65
CA ASP A 34 -2.41 2.16 -0.55
C ASP A 34 -1.57 2.65 -1.74
N LEU A 35 -0.67 3.61 -1.52
CA LEU A 35 0.25 4.10 -2.55
C LEU A 35 1.20 3.00 -3.02
N ALA A 36 1.78 2.23 -2.09
CA ALA A 36 2.67 1.12 -2.43
C ALA A 36 1.97 0.05 -3.26
N ARG A 37 0.72 -0.31 -2.90
CA ARG A 37 -0.09 -1.25 -3.69
C ARG A 37 -0.38 -0.73 -5.09
N ALA A 38 -0.75 0.54 -5.23
CA ALA A 38 -1.01 1.15 -6.54
C ALA A 38 0.25 1.23 -7.40
N ALA A 39 1.39 1.60 -6.82
CA ALA A 39 2.66 1.63 -7.54
C ALA A 39 3.07 0.24 -8.03
N LEU A 40 2.91 -0.79 -7.21
CA LEU A 40 3.22 -2.17 -7.58
C LEU A 40 2.26 -2.72 -8.64
N ASP A 41 0.96 -2.42 -8.52
CA ASP A 41 -0.07 -2.79 -9.50
C ASP A 41 0.23 -2.20 -10.88
N VAL A 42 0.57 -0.91 -10.94
CA VAL A 42 1.00 -0.24 -12.17
C VAL A 42 2.27 -0.87 -12.73
N ALA A 43 3.27 -1.12 -11.89
CA ALA A 43 4.54 -1.71 -12.34
C ALA A 43 4.34 -3.11 -12.94
N LEU A 44 3.55 -3.97 -12.31
CA LEU A 44 3.26 -5.31 -12.81
C LEU A 44 2.44 -5.27 -14.09
N THR A 45 1.29 -4.57 -14.06
CA THR A 45 0.37 -4.48 -15.20
C THR A 45 1.05 -3.88 -16.43
N TYR A 46 1.79 -2.78 -16.27
CA TYR A 46 2.43 -2.08 -17.38
C TYR A 46 3.56 -2.91 -17.98
N ASN A 47 4.44 -3.52 -17.16
CA ASN A 47 5.54 -4.32 -17.71
C ASN A 47 5.05 -5.63 -18.34
N LEU A 48 4.10 -6.33 -17.73
CA LEU A 48 3.52 -7.55 -18.31
C LEU A 48 2.83 -7.27 -19.64
N LYS A 49 2.02 -6.20 -19.72
CA LYS A 49 1.33 -5.79 -20.95
C LYS A 49 2.31 -5.52 -22.11
N HIS A 50 3.52 -5.07 -21.81
CA HIS A 50 4.53 -4.72 -22.83
C HIS A 50 5.63 -5.77 -22.97
N GLY A 51 5.49 -6.98 -22.38
CA GLY A 51 6.47 -8.04 -22.47
C GLY A 51 7.83 -7.71 -21.83
N ARG A 52 7.85 -6.77 -20.89
CA ARG A 52 9.07 -6.22 -20.26
C ARG A 52 9.52 -7.06 -19.07
N HIS A 53 9.78 -8.34 -19.34
CA HIS A 53 10.16 -9.32 -18.32
C HIS A 53 11.47 -8.96 -17.62
N GLN A 54 12.46 -8.44 -18.34
CA GLN A 54 13.73 -8.03 -17.73
C GLN A 54 13.53 -6.91 -16.69
N GLN A 55 12.67 -5.94 -16.98
CA GLN A 55 12.36 -4.84 -16.06
C GLN A 55 11.66 -5.35 -14.78
N LEU A 56 10.85 -6.43 -14.88
CA LEU A 56 10.26 -7.08 -13.71
C LEU A 56 11.32 -7.81 -12.88
N LEU A 57 12.28 -8.48 -13.51
CA LEU A 57 13.40 -9.12 -12.81
C LEU A 57 14.29 -8.09 -12.11
N ASP A 58 14.58 -6.96 -12.76
CA ASP A 58 15.36 -5.88 -12.16
C ASP A 58 14.64 -5.25 -10.96
N LEU A 59 13.31 -5.09 -11.07
CA LEU A 59 12.46 -4.63 -9.98
C LEU A 59 12.42 -5.64 -8.82
N LEU A 60 12.28 -6.93 -9.11
CA LEU A 60 12.38 -8.00 -8.11
C LEU A 60 13.72 -7.91 -7.38
N GLU A 61 14.84 -7.75 -8.09
CA GLU A 61 16.16 -7.65 -7.47
C GLU A 61 16.28 -6.44 -6.54
N ALA A 62 15.69 -5.30 -6.91
CA ALA A 62 15.63 -4.13 -6.05
C ALA A 62 14.79 -4.38 -4.78
N VAL A 63 13.60 -4.99 -4.94
CA VAL A 63 12.71 -5.34 -3.82
C VAL A 63 13.38 -6.35 -2.87
N ARG A 64 14.01 -7.39 -3.43
CA ARG A 64 14.74 -8.43 -2.70
C ARG A 64 15.85 -7.85 -1.82
N ARG A 65 16.65 -6.92 -2.37
CA ARG A 65 17.68 -6.21 -1.61
C ARG A 65 17.10 -5.44 -0.43
N ARG A 66 16.00 -4.70 -0.63
CA ARG A 66 15.32 -3.93 0.44
C ARG A 66 14.69 -4.81 1.52
N LEU A 67 14.07 -5.92 1.13
CA LEU A 67 13.45 -6.83 2.09
C LEU A 67 14.49 -7.61 2.89
N ARG A 68 15.64 -7.95 2.27
CA ARG A 68 16.78 -8.52 2.99
C ARG A 68 17.31 -7.57 4.07
N GLU A 69 17.41 -6.27 3.78
CA GLU A 69 17.89 -5.25 4.74
C GLU A 69 17.08 -5.22 6.04
N ILE A 70 15.81 -5.63 5.98
CA ILE A 70 14.90 -5.67 7.15
C ILE A 70 14.65 -7.10 7.67
N GLY A 71 15.42 -8.09 7.20
CA GLY A 71 15.48 -9.44 7.76
C GLY A 71 14.65 -10.51 7.04
N PHE A 72 14.10 -10.24 5.86
CA PHE A 72 13.39 -11.27 5.08
C PHE A 72 14.35 -12.13 4.25
N HIS A 73 13.97 -13.40 4.05
CA HIS A 73 14.71 -14.29 3.17
C HIS A 73 14.46 -13.94 1.70
N GLU A 74 15.55 -13.86 0.94
CA GLU A 74 15.51 -13.56 -0.49
C GLU A 74 14.72 -14.62 -1.28
N ARG A 75 14.85 -15.89 -0.89
CA ARG A 75 14.14 -17.02 -1.53
C ARG A 75 12.62 -16.87 -1.41
N ASP A 76 12.13 -16.53 -0.23
CA ASP A 76 10.70 -16.35 0.02
C ASP A 76 10.17 -15.14 -0.75
N THR A 77 10.96 -14.07 -0.83
CA THR A 77 10.63 -12.88 -1.64
C THR A 77 10.47 -13.24 -3.11
N THR A 78 11.42 -14.01 -3.67
CA THR A 78 11.37 -14.46 -5.06
C THR A 78 10.16 -15.37 -5.32
N ALA A 79 9.86 -16.30 -4.42
CA ALA A 79 8.70 -17.19 -4.56
C ALA A 79 7.39 -16.40 -4.59
N ILE A 80 7.21 -15.48 -3.63
CA ILE A 80 6.02 -14.61 -3.55
C ILE A 80 5.90 -13.72 -4.79
N TRP A 81 7.02 -13.22 -5.32
CA TRP A 81 7.02 -12.39 -6.53
C TRP A 81 6.49 -13.14 -7.74
N PHE A 82 6.99 -14.34 -8.01
CA PHE A 82 6.53 -15.12 -9.17
C PHE A 82 5.08 -15.59 -9.02
N GLU A 83 4.66 -15.93 -7.80
CA GLU A 83 3.24 -16.19 -7.51
C GLU A 83 2.39 -14.94 -7.81
N LEU A 84 2.87 -13.76 -7.42
CA LEU A 84 2.19 -12.50 -7.71
C LEU A 84 2.11 -12.25 -9.22
N GLU A 85 3.20 -12.44 -9.97
CA GLU A 85 3.23 -12.29 -11.42
C GLU A 85 2.21 -13.21 -12.12
N ASP A 86 2.16 -14.50 -11.74
CA ASP A 86 1.20 -15.47 -12.28
C ASP A 86 -0.25 -15.03 -12.01
N ARG A 87 -0.55 -14.51 -10.81
CA ARG A 87 -1.88 -13.94 -10.51
C ARG A 87 -2.22 -12.78 -11.45
N TYR A 88 -1.29 -11.85 -11.70
CA TYR A 88 -1.53 -10.72 -12.60
C TYR A 88 -1.70 -11.17 -14.06
N GLN A 89 -0.96 -12.17 -14.50
CA GLN A 89 -1.16 -12.77 -15.83
C GLN A 89 -2.56 -13.39 -15.99
N ARG A 90 -3.16 -13.86 -14.88
CA ARG A 90 -4.55 -14.35 -14.82
C ARG A 90 -5.61 -13.25 -14.62
N GLY A 91 -5.22 -11.97 -14.70
CA GLY A 91 -6.12 -10.83 -14.58
C GLY A 91 -6.47 -10.43 -13.15
N TRP A 92 -5.73 -10.91 -12.14
CA TRP A 92 -5.88 -10.45 -10.77
C TRP A 92 -5.26 -9.07 -10.56
N THR A 93 -5.82 -8.26 -9.65
CA THR A 93 -5.29 -6.96 -9.23
C THR A 93 -5.21 -6.85 -7.72
N MET A 94 -4.20 -6.15 -7.22
CA MET A 94 -4.04 -5.87 -5.79
C MET A 94 -4.93 -4.72 -5.31
N LEU A 95 -5.48 -3.93 -6.23
CA LEU A 95 -6.35 -2.81 -5.92
C LEU A 95 -7.74 -3.32 -5.52
N ARG A 96 -8.14 -2.99 -4.29
CA ARG A 96 -9.50 -3.27 -3.81
C ARG A 96 -10.42 -2.13 -4.22
N PRO A 97 -11.58 -2.41 -4.84
CA PRO A 97 -12.58 -1.40 -5.11
C PRO A 97 -12.99 -0.69 -3.80
N ARG A 98 -12.90 0.63 -3.80
CA ARG A 98 -13.60 1.49 -2.83
C ARG A 98 -14.79 2.12 -3.55
N ARG A 99 -15.78 2.63 -2.82
CA ARG A 99 -16.86 3.44 -3.41
C ARG A 99 -16.26 4.49 -4.33
N SER A 100 -16.84 4.67 -5.52
CA SER A 100 -16.34 5.64 -6.49
C SER A 100 -16.52 7.07 -5.96
N ILE A 101 -15.69 7.99 -6.45
CA ILE A 101 -15.85 9.42 -6.12
C ILE A 101 -17.24 9.90 -6.57
N ALA A 102 -17.67 9.51 -7.76
CA ALA A 102 -18.98 9.83 -8.32
C ALA A 102 -20.18 9.34 -7.48
N GLU A 103 -20.15 8.10 -6.98
CA GLU A 103 -21.19 7.59 -6.07
C GLU A 103 -21.24 8.39 -4.76
N MET A 104 -20.10 8.92 -4.29
CA MET A 104 -20.07 9.71 -3.06
C MET A 104 -20.38 11.20 -3.28
N GLU A 105 -20.04 11.75 -4.44
CA GLU A 105 -20.49 13.09 -4.88
C GLU A 105 -22.01 13.12 -5.06
N ALA A 106 -22.59 12.06 -5.63
CA ALA A 106 -24.04 11.87 -5.72
C ALA A 106 -24.74 11.77 -4.35
N GLU A 107 -24.03 11.29 -3.31
CA GLU A 107 -24.50 11.26 -1.91
C GLU A 107 -24.21 12.58 -1.14
N GLY A 108 -23.69 13.62 -1.80
CA GLY A 108 -23.44 14.94 -1.20
C GLY A 108 -22.22 15.01 -0.28
N ARG A 109 -21.31 14.02 -0.32
CA ARG A 109 -20.04 14.04 0.42
C ARG A 109 -18.92 14.62 -0.45
N HIS A 110 -18.84 15.94 -0.47
CA HIS A 110 -17.73 16.65 -1.11
C HIS A 110 -16.39 16.31 -0.44
N ASP A 111 -15.36 16.09 -1.25
CA ASP A 111 -13.98 16.04 -0.78
C ASP A 111 -13.61 17.38 -0.13
N ALA A 112 -13.30 17.35 1.16
CA ALA A 112 -12.82 18.52 1.91
C ALA A 112 -11.36 18.89 1.55
N GLY A 113 -11.03 18.84 0.27
CA GLY A 113 -9.68 19.05 -0.26
C GLY A 113 -9.58 20.12 -1.34
N ASP A 114 -10.70 20.69 -1.81
CA ASP A 114 -10.68 21.79 -2.77
C ASP A 114 -10.79 23.14 -2.05
N THR A 115 -9.63 23.62 -1.59
CA THR A 115 -9.44 25.04 -1.26
C THR A 115 -8.05 25.44 -1.76
N GLY A 116 -8.03 26.15 -2.89
CA GLY A 116 -6.97 27.08 -3.29
C GLY A 116 -5.93 26.54 -4.25
#